data_AF-A0A6L9IKY4-F1
#
_entry.id   AF-A0A6L9IKY4-F1
#
_cell.length_a   1.000
_cell.length_b   1.000
_cell.length_c   1.000
_cell.angle_alpha   90.00
_cell.angle_beta   90.00
_cell.angle_gamma   90.00
#
_symmetry.space_group_name_H-M   'P 1'
#
loop_
_entity.id
_entity.type
_entity.pdbx_description
1 polymer ?
#
loop_
_entity_poly.entity_id
_entity_poly.type
_entity_poly.pdbx_seq_one_letter_code
_entity_poly.pdbx_strand_id
1 'polypeptide(L)'
;MSATRSTSPFGKLVFVLVLLTLLIAPMAAQAGPPLPDYTVNSLSDAADNNAGDNLCATAEGVCTLRAAIEEAEATAGAQTIEFDLPGGAPYEIGLTGALPAINTTITLTGLGQDLLTVRRVSGGNYGIFTVNGTGVFTISGMTLRDGLAPLFGG
;
A
#
# COMPACT_ATOMS: atom_id res chain seq x y z
N MET A 1 -86.78 1.23 -17.04
CA MET A 1 -85.50 0.95 -17.74
C MET A 1 -84.50 1.94 -17.17
N SER A 2 -83.73 1.53 -16.16
CA SER A 2 -82.28 1.27 -16.28
C SER A 2 -81.54 2.48 -16.88
N ALA A 3 -80.56 3.13 -16.25
CA ALA A 3 -79.55 2.59 -15.37
C ALA A 3 -78.91 3.65 -14.44
N THR A 4 -78.14 3.10 -13.52
CA THR A 4 -77.54 3.57 -12.28
C THR A 4 -76.20 4.32 -12.47
N ARG A 5 -75.89 5.19 -11.48
CA ARG A 5 -74.56 5.59 -10.94
C ARG A 5 -73.52 6.23 -11.85
N SER A 6 -72.91 7.33 -11.38
CA SER A 6 -71.54 7.27 -10.85
C SER A 6 -71.11 8.61 -10.26
N THR A 7 -70.87 8.62 -8.95
CA THR A 7 -70.16 9.66 -8.20
C THR A 7 -68.65 9.46 -8.33
N SER A 8 -67.85 10.50 -8.59
CA SER A 8 -66.41 10.44 -8.34
C SER A 8 -65.93 11.70 -7.58
N PRO A 9 -65.57 11.56 -6.30
CA PRO A 9 -64.96 12.62 -5.52
C PRO A 9 -63.44 12.38 -5.38
N PHE A 10 -62.63 12.62 -6.42
CA PHE A 10 -61.19 12.30 -6.32
C PHE A 10 -60.25 13.28 -7.07
N GLY A 11 -60.46 14.59 -6.88
CA GLY A 11 -59.60 15.65 -7.43
C GLY A 11 -58.53 16.19 -6.48
N LYS A 12 -58.07 15.41 -5.48
CA LYS A 12 -57.08 15.85 -4.49
C LYS A 12 -55.94 14.85 -4.32
N LEU A 13 -55.12 14.61 -5.34
CA LEU A 13 -53.80 14.00 -5.11
C LEU A 13 -52.85 14.13 -6.33
N VAL A 14 -52.48 15.37 -6.68
CA VAL A 14 -51.46 15.63 -7.73
C VAL A 14 -50.23 16.35 -7.18
N PHE A 15 -50.00 16.40 -5.85
CA PHE A 15 -49.03 17.33 -5.26
C PHE A 15 -47.96 16.73 -4.32
N VAL A 16 -47.56 15.46 -4.46
CA VAL A 16 -46.39 14.92 -3.71
C VAL A 16 -45.64 13.84 -4.52
N LEU A 17 -45.27 14.11 -5.78
CA LEU A 17 -44.50 13.16 -6.60
C LEU A 17 -43.40 13.84 -7.45
N VAL A 18 -42.85 14.96 -6.96
CA VAL A 18 -41.71 15.67 -7.60
C VAL A 18 -40.63 16.06 -6.56
N LEU A 19 -40.56 15.34 -5.43
CA LEU A 19 -39.66 15.66 -4.30
C LEU A 19 -38.93 14.43 -3.74
N LEU A 20 -38.60 13.44 -4.59
CA LEU A 20 -37.82 12.27 -4.19
C LEU A 20 -36.88 11.76 -5.32
N THR A 21 -36.15 12.67 -5.98
CA THR A 21 -35.07 12.29 -6.93
C THR A 21 -33.82 13.15 -6.81
N LEU A 22 -33.69 13.98 -5.78
CA LEU A 22 -32.54 14.86 -5.61
C LEU A 22 -31.80 14.58 -4.31
N LEU A 23 -30.87 13.60 -4.33
CA LEU A 23 -29.70 13.53 -3.44
C LEU A 23 -28.79 12.31 -3.68
N ILE A 24 -28.57 11.89 -4.93
CA ILE A 24 -27.34 11.13 -5.22
C ILE A 24 -26.25 12.19 -5.43
N ALA A 25 -25.73 12.73 -4.33
CA ALA A 25 -24.46 13.44 -4.40
C ALA A 25 -23.44 12.45 -4.99
N PRO A 26 -22.67 12.81 -6.04
CA PRO A 26 -21.51 12.01 -6.38
C PRO A 26 -20.68 11.95 -5.11
N MET A 27 -20.42 10.74 -4.61
CA MET A 27 -19.39 10.54 -3.61
C MET A 27 -18.10 11.00 -4.30
N ALA A 28 -17.75 12.28 -4.14
CA ALA A 28 -16.39 12.69 -4.33
C ALA A 28 -15.63 11.78 -3.37
N ALA A 29 -14.87 10.83 -3.91
CA ALA A 29 -13.94 10.05 -3.13
C ALA A 29 -13.06 11.09 -2.43
N GLN A 30 -13.35 11.37 -1.17
CA GLN A 30 -12.51 12.21 -0.35
C GLN A 30 -11.20 11.45 -0.30
N ALA A 31 -10.22 11.87 -1.09
CA ALA A 31 -8.86 11.40 -0.93
C ALA A 31 -8.56 11.59 0.55
N GLY A 32 -8.19 10.50 1.22
CA GLY A 32 -7.79 10.56 2.62
C GLY A 32 -6.64 11.57 2.79
N PRO A 33 -6.29 11.92 4.04
CA PRO A 33 -5.04 12.64 4.26
C PRO A 33 -3.89 11.93 3.51
N PRO A 34 -2.95 12.68 2.92
CA PRO A 34 -1.80 12.07 2.27
C PRO A 34 -1.10 11.16 3.27
N LEU A 35 -0.85 9.93 2.85
CA LEU A 35 -0.17 8.93 3.68
C LEU A 35 1.32 9.28 3.76
N PRO A 36 2.00 8.89 4.85
CA PRO A 36 3.43 9.10 4.97
C PRO A 36 4.17 8.28 3.90
N ASP A 37 5.16 8.91 3.26
CA ASP A 37 6.21 8.19 2.54
C ASP A 37 7.31 7.81 3.52
N TYR A 38 7.95 6.66 3.32
CA TYR A 38 9.03 6.18 4.18
C TYR A 38 10.37 6.25 3.45
N THR A 39 11.37 6.87 4.10
CA THR A 39 12.72 7.00 3.53
C THR A 39 13.69 6.08 4.26
N VAL A 40 14.14 5.03 3.56
CA VAL A 40 15.16 4.11 4.06
C VAL A 40 16.51 4.83 4.11
N ASN A 41 17.08 4.92 5.30
CA ASN A 41 18.33 5.64 5.56
C ASN A 41 19.43 4.75 6.20
N SER A 42 19.22 3.44 6.22
CA SER A 42 20.18 2.48 6.74
C SER A 42 20.29 1.24 5.87
N LEU A 43 21.51 0.71 5.76
CA LEU A 43 21.84 -0.54 5.07
C LEU A 43 21.60 -1.78 5.95
N SER A 44 21.33 -1.58 7.24
CA SER A 44 21.05 -2.66 8.19
C SER A 44 19.72 -3.36 7.90
N ASP A 45 19.56 -4.58 8.42
CA ASP A 45 18.31 -5.34 8.36
C ASP A 45 17.77 -5.57 9.78
N ALA A 46 17.01 -4.60 10.28
CA ALA A 46 16.36 -4.66 11.59
C ALA A 46 14.87 -4.30 11.44
N ALA A 47 14.03 -4.89 12.27
CA ALA A 47 12.59 -4.63 12.29
C ALA A 47 12.28 -3.22 12.82
N ASP A 48 11.12 -2.69 12.42
CA ASP A 48 10.55 -1.50 13.01
C ASP A 48 10.33 -1.70 14.52
N ASN A 49 10.55 -0.65 15.31
CA ASN A 49 10.38 -0.72 16.76
C ASN A 49 8.91 -0.76 17.16
N ASN A 50 8.02 -0.13 16.39
CA ASN A 50 6.62 0.03 16.75
C ASN A 50 5.68 0.13 15.52
N ALA A 51 5.66 -0.92 14.71
CA ALA A 51 4.87 -1.04 13.49
C ALA A 51 3.42 -0.50 13.59
N GLY A 52 3.04 0.42 12.70
CA GLY A 52 1.73 1.07 12.61
C GLY A 52 1.63 2.41 13.35
N ASP A 53 2.74 2.95 13.84
CA ASP A 53 2.78 4.29 14.46
C ASP A 53 3.02 5.42 13.44
N ASN A 54 3.18 5.08 12.16
CA ASN A 54 3.49 5.98 11.04
C ASN A 54 4.91 6.58 11.10
N LEU A 55 5.83 5.95 11.83
CA LEU A 55 7.23 6.35 11.93
C LEU A 55 8.11 5.15 11.58
N CYS A 56 8.77 5.21 10.42
CA CYS A 56 9.79 4.20 10.10
C CYS A 56 11.03 4.39 10.99
N ALA A 57 11.14 3.59 12.04
CA ALA A 57 12.23 3.65 12.99
C ALA A 57 12.44 2.30 13.68
N THR A 58 13.63 1.72 13.47
CA THR A 58 14.13 0.63 14.30
C THR A 58 14.43 1.12 15.72
N ALA A 59 14.79 0.21 16.63
CA ALA A 59 15.22 0.57 18.00
C ALA A 59 16.44 1.52 18.04
N GLU A 60 17.22 1.60 16.95
CA GLU A 60 18.36 2.51 16.80
C GLU A 60 17.97 3.88 16.20
N GLY A 61 16.68 4.10 15.89
CA GLY A 61 16.17 5.34 15.32
C GLY A 61 16.46 5.52 13.82
N VAL A 62 16.86 4.46 13.13
CA VAL A 62 17.07 4.44 11.68
C VAL A 62 15.95 3.69 10.98
N CYS A 63 15.66 4.06 9.73
CA CYS A 63 14.70 3.39 8.86
C CYS A 63 15.44 2.40 7.95
N THR A 64 15.19 1.10 8.16
CA THR A 64 15.69 0.03 7.28
C THR A 64 14.63 -0.33 6.23
N LEU A 65 15.01 -1.05 5.18
CA LEU A 65 14.04 -1.56 4.21
C LEU A 65 12.97 -2.44 4.87
N ARG A 66 13.36 -3.26 5.84
CA ARG A 66 12.41 -4.09 6.59
C ARG A 66 11.44 -3.24 7.39
N ALA A 67 11.93 -2.28 8.17
CA ALA A 67 11.09 -1.40 8.96
C ALA A 67 10.10 -0.62 8.10
N ALA A 68 10.56 -0.09 6.95
CA ALA A 68 9.69 0.63 6.01
C ALA A 68 8.55 -0.23 5.45
N ILE A 69 8.82 -1.51 5.16
CA ILE A 69 7.78 -2.45 4.71
C ILE A 69 6.82 -2.81 5.84
N GLU A 70 7.32 -3.03 7.05
CA GLU A 70 6.46 -3.30 8.23
C GLU A 70 5.50 -2.14 8.50
N GLU A 71 5.99 -0.91 8.41
CA GLU A 71 5.20 0.31 8.52
C GLU A 71 4.16 0.45 7.40
N ALA A 72 4.56 0.22 6.14
CA ALA A 72 3.66 0.30 4.99
C ALA A 72 2.56 -0.77 5.02
N GLU A 73 2.84 -1.96 5.51
CA GLU A 73 1.85 -3.03 5.67
C GLU A 73 0.93 -2.82 6.88
N ALA A 74 1.40 -2.13 7.92
CA ALA A 74 0.59 -1.74 9.07
C ALA A 74 -0.30 -0.51 8.78
N THR A 75 0.02 0.26 7.75
CA THR A 75 -0.67 1.50 7.39
C THR A 75 -1.65 1.29 6.24
N ALA A 76 -2.93 1.63 6.47
CA ALA A 76 -3.95 1.49 5.43
C ALA A 76 -3.74 2.48 4.28
N GLY A 77 -3.58 1.97 3.06
CA GLY A 77 -3.61 2.75 1.83
C GLY A 77 -2.46 2.39 0.88
N ALA A 78 -2.02 3.38 0.09
CA ALA A 78 -0.90 3.23 -0.82
C ALA A 78 0.30 4.02 -0.30
N GLN A 79 1.47 3.39 -0.24
CA GLN A 79 2.67 3.98 0.36
C GLN A 79 3.82 3.98 -0.64
N THR A 80 4.66 5.01 -0.55
CA THR A 80 5.93 5.10 -1.27
C THR A 80 7.08 4.86 -0.30
N ILE A 81 8.02 4.01 -0.71
CA ILE A 81 9.27 3.78 -0.01
C ILE A 81 10.42 4.24 -0.92
N GLU A 82 11.20 5.19 -0.44
CA GLU A 82 12.37 5.78 -1.11
C GLU A 82 13.65 5.54 -0.28
N PHE A 83 14.80 5.97 -0.79
CA PHE A 83 16.10 5.73 -0.17
C PHE A 83 16.90 7.03 -0.07
N ASP A 84 17.47 7.28 1.12
CA ASP A 84 18.47 8.31 1.38
C ASP A 84 19.59 7.69 2.24
N LEU A 85 20.46 6.94 1.56
CA LEU A 85 21.44 6.08 2.22
C LEU A 85 22.76 6.82 2.47
N PRO A 86 23.35 6.71 3.67
CA PRO A 86 24.63 7.32 3.97
C PRO A 86 25.76 6.65 3.19
N GLY A 87 26.79 7.43 2.84
CA GLY A 87 27.97 6.94 2.13
C GLY A 87 27.90 7.12 0.62
N GLY A 88 28.77 6.39 -0.10
CA GLY A 88 28.85 6.44 -1.57
C GLY A 88 28.46 5.11 -2.21
N ALA A 89 27.75 5.18 -3.32
CA ALA A 89 27.34 4.03 -4.11
C ALA A 89 28.56 3.22 -4.63
N PRO A 90 28.40 1.90 -4.92
CA PRO A 90 27.16 1.13 -4.84
C PRO A 90 26.77 0.78 -3.40
N TYR A 91 25.46 0.83 -3.13
CA TYR A 91 24.84 0.45 -1.87
C TYR A 91 24.38 -1.01 -1.93
N GLU A 92 24.50 -1.69 -0.78
CA GLU A 92 24.03 -3.06 -0.64
C GLU A 92 23.25 -3.22 0.67
N ILE A 93 21.97 -3.59 0.53
CA ILE A 93 21.10 -3.96 1.65
C ILE A 93 21.12 -5.49 1.75
N GLY A 94 21.75 -5.98 2.81
CA GLY A 94 21.92 -7.40 3.08
C GLY A 94 20.83 -7.95 3.99
N LEU A 95 19.88 -8.68 3.43
CA LEU A 95 18.81 -9.30 4.19
C LEU A 95 19.32 -10.51 4.99
N THR A 96 18.89 -10.55 6.26
CA THR A 96 19.20 -11.59 7.24
C THR A 96 18.01 -12.49 7.57
N GLY A 97 16.86 -12.22 6.95
CA GLY A 97 15.64 -13.02 7.00
C GLY A 97 14.65 -12.59 5.92
N ALA A 98 13.59 -13.38 5.71
CA ALA A 98 12.53 -13.03 4.76
C ALA A 98 11.89 -11.69 5.13
N LEU A 99 11.70 -10.79 4.16
CA LEU A 99 10.92 -9.57 4.36
C LEU A 99 9.44 -9.93 4.62
N PRO A 100 8.69 -9.08 5.34
CA PRO A 100 7.25 -9.26 5.48
C PRO A 100 6.57 -9.41 4.12
N ALA A 101 5.52 -10.23 4.07
CA ALA A 101 4.74 -10.36 2.85
C ALA A 101 4.01 -9.06 2.54
N ILE A 102 3.98 -8.69 1.26
CA ILE A 102 3.33 -7.48 0.77
C ILE A 102 1.87 -7.80 0.46
N ASN A 103 0.96 -7.15 1.18
CA ASN A 103 -0.48 -7.32 1.08
C ASN A 103 -1.19 -6.03 0.63
N THR A 104 -0.54 -4.87 0.80
CA THR A 104 -1.08 -3.55 0.43
C THR A 104 -0.47 -3.04 -0.87
N THR A 105 -0.78 -1.79 -1.24
CA THR A 105 -0.20 -1.15 -2.43
C THR A 105 1.08 -0.43 -2.03
N ILE A 106 2.23 -0.93 -2.48
CA ILE A 106 3.53 -0.35 -2.15
C ILE A 106 4.27 0.01 -3.45
N THR A 107 4.80 1.22 -3.50
CA THR A 107 5.73 1.66 -4.54
C THR A 107 7.12 1.78 -3.93
N LEU A 108 8.07 0.97 -4.42
CA LEU A 108 9.45 0.96 -3.99
C LEU A 108 10.34 1.58 -5.07
N THR A 109 10.86 2.78 -4.81
CA THR A 109 11.65 3.56 -5.76
C THR A 109 13.12 3.57 -5.34
N GLY A 110 13.94 2.72 -5.95
CA GLY A 110 15.37 2.66 -5.69
C GLY A 110 16.17 3.79 -6.36
N LEU A 111 17.45 3.90 -5.97
CA LEU A 111 18.36 4.95 -6.44
C LEU A 111 18.87 4.74 -7.89
N GLY A 112 18.75 3.53 -8.43
CA GLY A 112 19.26 3.11 -9.73
C GLY A 112 19.77 1.67 -9.66
N GLN A 113 19.57 0.89 -10.73
CA GLN A 113 19.91 -0.55 -10.76
C GLN A 113 21.40 -0.83 -10.52
N ASP A 114 22.30 0.08 -10.94
CA ASP A 114 23.75 -0.03 -10.73
C ASP A 114 24.20 0.55 -9.38
N LEU A 115 23.27 1.22 -8.67
CA LEU A 115 23.57 1.94 -7.43
C LEU A 115 23.04 1.22 -6.19
N LEU A 116 21.91 0.50 -6.29
CA LEU A 116 21.28 -0.16 -5.15
C LEU A 116 21.06 -1.64 -5.44
N THR A 117 21.68 -2.49 -4.63
CA THR A 117 21.42 -3.94 -4.59
C THR A 117 20.71 -4.33 -3.30
N VAL A 118 19.62 -5.08 -3.41
CA VAL A 118 18.99 -5.78 -2.28
C VAL A 118 19.25 -7.28 -2.46
N ARG A 119 19.89 -7.92 -1.47
CA ARG A 119 20.25 -9.33 -1.58
C ARG A 119 20.02 -10.11 -0.31
N ARG A 120 19.81 -11.41 -0.47
CA ARG A 120 19.80 -12.36 0.64
C ARG A 120 21.22 -12.68 1.08
N VAL A 121 21.48 -12.64 2.39
CA VAL A 121 22.79 -12.91 2.98
C VAL A 121 22.76 -14.08 3.97
N SER A 122 21.76 -14.11 4.84
CA SER A 122 21.58 -15.15 5.87
C SER A 122 20.10 -15.35 6.19
N GLY A 123 19.74 -16.19 7.18
CA GLY A 123 18.34 -16.42 7.55
C GLY A 123 17.61 -17.52 6.79
N GLY A 124 18.35 -18.37 6.07
CA GLY A 124 17.82 -19.50 5.33
C GLY A 124 17.42 -19.17 3.88
N ASN A 125 16.45 -19.91 3.35
CA ASN A 125 16.03 -19.84 1.96
C ASN A 125 14.72 -19.06 1.82
N TYR A 126 14.77 -17.90 1.16
CA TYR A 126 13.60 -17.05 0.93
C TYR A 126 13.79 -16.20 -0.34
N GLY A 127 12.66 -15.81 -0.95
CA GLY A 127 12.63 -14.78 -1.98
C GLY A 127 12.83 -13.40 -1.37
N ILE A 128 13.35 -12.44 -2.14
CA ILE A 128 13.57 -11.07 -1.64
C ILE A 128 12.24 -10.42 -1.27
N PHE A 129 11.25 -10.51 -2.16
CA PHE A 129 9.88 -10.04 -1.91
C PHE A 129 8.90 -11.18 -2.10
N THR A 130 7.91 -11.25 -1.22
CA THR A 130 6.76 -12.15 -1.33
C THR A 130 5.51 -11.28 -1.41
N VAL A 131 4.74 -11.39 -2.50
CA VAL A 131 3.51 -10.62 -2.69
C VAL A 131 2.32 -11.56 -2.57
N ASN A 132 1.50 -11.34 -1.54
CA ASN A 132 0.29 -12.13 -1.28
C ASN A 132 -0.99 -11.30 -1.45
N GLY A 133 -0.86 -9.98 -1.48
CA GLY A 133 -1.97 -9.04 -1.61
C GLY A 133 -2.62 -8.98 -2.97
N THR A 134 -3.75 -8.28 -2.98
CA THR A 134 -4.41 -7.83 -4.22
C THR A 134 -4.01 -6.40 -4.60
N GLY A 135 -3.25 -5.72 -3.73
CA GLY A 135 -2.65 -4.42 -4.02
C GLY A 135 -1.60 -4.48 -5.13
N VAL A 136 -1.26 -3.31 -5.67
CA VAL A 136 -0.20 -3.20 -6.68
C VAL A 136 1.13 -3.02 -5.99
N PHE A 137 2.06 -3.95 -6.22
CA PHE A 137 3.45 -3.79 -5.80
C PHE A 137 4.32 -3.37 -6.99
N THR A 138 4.90 -2.18 -6.91
CA THR A 138 5.77 -1.62 -7.95
C THR A 138 7.19 -1.51 -7.42
N ILE A 139 8.17 -2.04 -8.14
CA ILE A 139 9.60 -1.86 -7.83
C ILE A 139 10.29 -1.25 -9.03
N SER A 140 11.16 -0.27 -8.77
CA SER A 140 12.02 0.32 -9.79
C SER A 140 13.39 0.70 -9.19
N GLY A 141 14.39 0.92 -10.05
CA GLY A 141 15.65 1.52 -9.63
C GLY A 141 16.52 0.68 -8.69
N MET A 142 16.46 -0.66 -8.75
CA MET A 142 17.33 -1.52 -7.95
C MET A 142 17.60 -2.88 -8.60
N THR A 143 18.67 -3.51 -8.15
CA THR A 143 19.03 -4.89 -8.48
C THR A 143 18.66 -5.82 -7.33
N LEU A 144 17.98 -6.93 -7.62
CA LEU A 144 17.67 -7.98 -6.64
C LEU A 144 18.60 -9.16 -6.87
N ARG A 145 19.23 -9.68 -5.79
CA ARG A 145 20.21 -10.76 -5.90
C ARG A 145 20.03 -11.85 -4.85
N ASP A 146 20.48 -13.05 -5.19
CA ASP A 146 20.56 -14.23 -4.31
C ASP A 146 19.22 -14.69 -3.71
N GLY A 147 18.08 -14.11 -4.12
CA GLY A 147 16.74 -14.52 -3.71
C GLY A 147 16.36 -15.90 -4.26
N LEU A 148 15.53 -16.63 -3.53
CA LEU A 148 14.98 -17.91 -3.98
C LEU A 148 13.54 -17.72 -4.50
N ALA A 149 13.31 -17.97 -5.78
CA ALA A 149 11.96 -18.13 -6.30
C ALA A 149 11.48 -19.57 -5.99
N PRO A 150 10.37 -19.76 -5.25
CA PRO A 150 9.89 -21.10 -4.89
C PRO A 150 9.42 -21.93 -6.10
N LEU A 151 9.26 -21.32 -7.29
CA LEU A 151 8.90 -22.00 -8.53
C LEU A 151 9.61 -21.30 -9.71
N PHE A 152 10.74 -21.86 -10.15
CA PHE A 152 11.49 -21.51 -11.36
C PHE A 152 11.95 -20.04 -11.52
N GLY A 153 13.18 -19.73 -11.15
CA GLY A 153 13.86 -18.50 -11.56
C GLY A 153 15.12 -18.28 -10.75
N GLY A 154 16.27 -18.59 -11.35
CA GLY A 154 17.60 -18.24 -10.84
C GLY A 154 18.05 -16.87 -11.33
#